data_AF-A0AA95GBU4-F1
#
_entry.id   AF-A0AA95GBU4-F1
#
_cell.length_a   1.000
_cell.length_b   1.000
_cell.length_c   1.000
_cell.angle_alpha   90.00
_cell.angle_beta   90.00
_cell.angle_gamma   90.00
#
_symmetry.space_group_name_H-M   'P 1'
#
loop_
_entity.id
_entity.type
_entity.pdbx_description
1 polymer ?
#
loop_
_entity_poly.entity_id
_entity_poly.type
_entity_poly.pdbx_seq_one_letter_code
_entity_poly.pdbx_strand_id
1 'polypeptide(L)'
;MDQFSVIVDTYHAVKNRVTEFHAGNDISLLSYNDSIYEATKINTQRNATLTSSHGRVLFKAVQNQTLNQTISNSKDIFITRRDKGSYSAVWQLPTIQYGGELKVNAAQGIEQMLTVKKDKR
;
A
#
# COMPACT_ATOMS: atom_id res chain seq x y z
N MET A 1 49.01 7.80 -7.37
CA MET A 1 48.40 7.60 -6.05
C MET A 1 46.90 7.51 -6.29
N ASP A 2 46.33 6.31 -6.29
CA ASP A 2 44.90 6.12 -6.52
C ASP A 2 44.12 6.51 -5.27
N GLN A 3 43.19 7.46 -5.41
CA GLN A 3 42.21 7.77 -4.38
C GLN A 3 41.17 6.64 -4.33
N PHE A 4 41.23 5.79 -3.32
CA PHE A 4 40.15 4.84 -3.04
C PHE A 4 38.93 5.63 -2.54
N SER A 5 37.86 5.59 -3.33
CA SER A 5 36.53 6.09 -2.94
C SER A 5 35.70 4.88 -2.53
N VAL A 6 35.15 4.85 -1.31
CA VAL A 6 34.20 3.80 -0.93
C VAL A 6 32.81 4.27 -1.32
N ILE A 7 32.23 3.61 -2.32
CA ILE A 7 30.84 3.83 -2.73
C ILE A 7 29.97 2.88 -1.91
N VAL A 8 29.04 3.44 -1.14
CA VAL A 8 28.04 2.72 -0.36
C VAL A 8 26.68 3.00 -0.98
N ASP A 9 26.07 1.99 -1.59
CA ASP A 9 24.68 2.07 -2.04
C ASP A 9 23.75 1.69 -0.89
N THR A 10 22.89 2.63 -0.51
CA THR A 10 21.87 2.44 0.53
C THR A 10 20.52 2.18 -0.14
N TYR A 11 19.91 1.04 0.16
CA TYR A 11 18.63 0.59 -0.36
C TYR A 11 17.58 0.56 0.76
N HIS A 12 16.47 1.27 0.56
CA HIS A 12 15.32 1.20 1.45
C HIS A 12 14.06 0.86 0.64
N ALA A 13 13.32 -0.17 1.08
CA ALA A 13 12.05 -0.53 0.45
C ALA A 13 10.95 -0.78 1.49
N VAL A 14 9.80 -0.19 1.23
CA VAL A 14 8.54 -0.47 1.91
C VAL A 14 7.67 -1.27 0.95
N LYS A 15 7.37 -2.52 1.31
CA LYS A 15 6.44 -3.39 0.56
C LYS A 15 5.25 -3.72 1.45
N ASN A 16 4.06 -3.24 1.08
CA ASN A 16 2.82 -3.67 1.71
C ASN A 16 2.43 -5.04 1.16
N ARG A 17 2.05 -5.95 2.05
CA ARG A 17 1.48 -7.25 1.65
C ARG A 17 0.00 -7.06 1.38
N VAL A 18 -0.46 -7.64 0.28
CA VAL A 18 -1.87 -7.71 -0.11
C VAL A 18 -2.54 -8.80 0.71
N THR A 19 -3.68 -8.49 1.33
CA THR A 19 -4.57 -9.50 1.90
C THR A 19 -5.56 -9.93 0.82
N GLU A 20 -5.74 -11.24 0.62
CA GLU A 20 -6.69 -11.77 -0.37
C GLU A 20 -7.74 -12.67 0.30
N PHE A 21 -9.00 -12.42 -0.05
CA PHE A 21 -10.13 -13.29 0.24
C PHE A 21 -10.63 -13.90 -1.07
N HIS A 22 -10.70 -15.23 -1.13
CA HIS A 22 -11.19 -15.96 -2.30
C HIS A 22 -12.26 -16.96 -1.90
N ALA A 23 -13.40 -16.94 -2.59
CA ALA A 23 -14.51 -17.87 -2.38
C ALA A 23 -15.09 -18.38 -3.71
N GLY A 24 -15.28 -19.70 -3.83
CA GLY A 24 -15.93 -20.31 -5.00
C GLY A 24 -17.46 -20.08 -5.05
N ASN A 25 -18.03 -19.51 -4.00
CA ASN A 25 -19.44 -19.17 -3.87
C ASN A 25 -19.52 -17.80 -3.15
N ASP A 26 -20.64 -17.47 -2.50
CA ASP A 26 -20.81 -16.21 -1.78
C ASP A 26 -19.73 -15.94 -0.71
N ILE A 27 -19.36 -14.68 -0.55
CA ILE A 27 -18.52 -14.19 0.56
C ILE A 27 -19.27 -13.14 1.38
N SER A 28 -19.19 -13.24 2.71
CA SER A 28 -19.75 -12.27 3.64
C SER A 28 -18.71 -11.87 4.69
N LEU A 29 -18.39 -10.58 4.76
CA LEU A 29 -17.47 -10.01 5.75
C LEU A 29 -18.27 -9.10 6.68
N LEU A 30 -18.30 -9.44 7.96
CA LEU A 30 -19.04 -8.72 8.99
C LEU A 30 -18.09 -8.13 10.02
N SER A 31 -18.30 -6.85 10.31
CA SER A 31 -17.63 -6.10 11.36
C SER A 31 -18.67 -5.38 12.23
N TYR A 32 -18.36 -5.24 13.52
CA TYR A 32 -19.21 -4.48 14.43
C TYR A 32 -19.03 -2.97 14.21
N ASN A 33 -17.79 -2.48 14.25
CA ASN A 33 -17.42 -1.09 13.96
C ASN A 33 -16.89 -0.97 12.53
N ASP A 34 -15.96 -0.04 12.27
CA ASP A 34 -15.37 0.18 10.95
C ASP A 34 -14.75 -1.10 10.34
N SER A 35 -15.06 -1.32 9.06
CA SER A 35 -14.34 -2.26 8.18
C SER A 35 -13.30 -1.49 7.39
N ILE A 36 -12.01 -1.84 7.51
CA ILE A 36 -10.94 -1.21 6.74
C ILE A 36 -10.28 -2.24 5.83
N TYR A 37 -10.36 -2.01 4.53
CA TYR A 37 -9.78 -2.84 3.47
C TYR A 37 -8.56 -2.14 2.87
N GLU A 38 -7.38 -2.40 3.45
CA GLU A 38 -6.09 -1.91 2.96
C GLU A 38 -5.49 -2.87 1.95
N ALA A 39 -5.20 -2.38 0.74
CA ALA A 39 -4.58 -3.18 -0.33
C ALA A 39 -5.27 -4.53 -0.60
N THR A 40 -6.56 -4.66 -0.26
CA THR A 40 -7.22 -5.96 -0.15
C THR A 40 -7.77 -6.41 -1.49
N LYS A 41 -7.62 -7.69 -1.82
CA LYS A 41 -8.30 -8.33 -2.95
C LYS A 41 -9.44 -9.21 -2.44
N ILE A 42 -10.64 -9.02 -2.97
CA ILE A 42 -11.80 -9.84 -2.64
C ILE A 42 -12.31 -10.45 -3.94
N ASN A 43 -12.32 -11.78 -4.03
CA ASN A 43 -12.68 -12.51 -5.23
C ASN A 43 -13.76 -13.55 -4.88
N THR A 44 -14.94 -13.43 -5.46
CA THR A 44 -16.02 -14.42 -5.35
C THR A 44 -16.63 -14.73 -6.72
N GLN A 45 -17.03 -15.98 -6.95
CA GLN A 45 -17.77 -16.35 -8.15
C GLN A 45 -19.26 -15.99 -8.09
N ARG A 46 -19.79 -15.62 -6.92
CA ARG A 46 -21.18 -15.21 -6.73
C ARG A 46 -21.25 -13.89 -5.97
N ASN A 47 -21.97 -13.83 -4.85
CA ASN A 47 -22.30 -12.58 -4.18
C ASN A 47 -21.20 -12.16 -3.19
N ALA A 48 -20.92 -10.87 -3.11
CA ALA A 48 -20.04 -10.29 -2.10
C ALA A 48 -20.86 -9.38 -1.18
N THR A 49 -20.86 -9.66 0.12
CA THR A 49 -21.50 -8.81 1.13
C THR A 49 -20.48 -8.29 2.12
N LEU A 50 -20.34 -6.97 2.21
CA LEU A 50 -19.49 -6.29 3.18
C LEU A 50 -20.38 -5.53 4.15
N THR A 51 -20.32 -5.85 5.45
CA THR A 51 -21.18 -5.24 6.46
C THR A 51 -20.37 -4.66 7.61
N SER A 52 -20.55 -3.36 7.84
CA SER A 52 -20.20 -2.67 9.08
C SER A 52 -21.49 -2.25 9.78
N SER A 53 -21.80 -2.91 10.91
CA SER A 53 -23.11 -2.76 11.56
C SER A 53 -23.28 -1.46 12.35
N HIS A 54 -22.18 -0.87 12.83
CA HIS A 54 -22.18 0.39 13.59
C HIS A 54 -21.17 1.42 13.09
N GLY A 55 -20.32 1.05 12.13
CA GLY A 55 -19.25 1.90 11.61
C GLY A 55 -19.33 2.11 10.10
N ARG A 56 -18.18 2.47 9.55
CA ARG A 56 -17.97 2.75 8.13
C ARG A 56 -17.39 1.54 7.40
N VAL A 57 -17.46 1.56 6.07
CA VAL A 57 -16.65 0.69 5.21
C VAL A 57 -15.62 1.55 4.48
N LEU A 58 -14.34 1.34 4.76
CA LEU A 58 -13.22 2.12 4.24
C LEU A 58 -12.38 1.28 3.27
N PHE A 59 -12.21 1.77 2.06
CA PHE A 59 -11.25 1.24 1.09
C PHE A 59 -10.01 2.12 1.04
N LYS A 60 -8.86 1.57 1.43
CA LYS A 60 -7.62 2.34 1.55
C LYS A 60 -6.53 1.83 0.62
N ALA A 61 -6.08 2.72 -0.24
CA ALA A 61 -4.90 2.49 -1.07
C ALA A 61 -3.63 2.63 -0.22
N VAL A 62 -2.65 1.75 -0.45
CA VAL A 62 -1.34 1.80 0.24
C VAL A 62 -0.22 1.93 -0.77
N GLN A 63 0.87 2.60 -0.40
CA GLN A 63 1.97 2.90 -1.29
C GLN A 63 3.13 1.94 -1.04
N ASN A 64 3.55 1.20 -2.06
CA ASN A 64 4.87 0.58 -2.08
C ASN A 64 5.90 1.64 -2.49
N GLN A 65 7.00 1.74 -1.75
CA GLN A 65 8.04 2.73 -2.01
C GLN A 65 9.40 2.06 -2.05
N THR A 66 10.22 2.44 -3.01
CA THR A 66 11.64 2.06 -3.07
C THR A 66 12.48 3.33 -3.20
N LEU A 67 13.53 3.41 -2.38
CA LEU A 67 14.50 4.49 -2.35
C LEU A 67 15.91 3.91 -2.47
N ASN A 68 16.64 4.34 -3.50
CA ASN A 68 18.04 4.01 -3.68
C ASN A 68 18.88 5.29 -3.53
N GLN A 69 19.87 5.30 -2.65
CA GLN A 69 20.78 6.43 -2.44
C GLN A 69 22.23 5.96 -2.52
N THR A 70 23.07 6.65 -3.30
CA THR A 70 24.51 6.36 -3.37
C THR A 70 25.28 7.36 -2.51
N ILE A 71 25.98 6.86 -1.48
CA ILE A 71 26.85 7.64 -0.60
C ILE A 71 28.29 7.35 -1.00
N SER A 72 29.11 8.38 -1.24
CA SER A 72 30.54 8.21 -1.50
C SER A 72 31.34 8.78 -0.35
N ASN A 73 32.21 7.94 0.23
CA ASN A 73 33.14 8.32 1.27
C ASN A 73 34.53 8.52 0.66
N SER A 74 35.13 9.69 0.90
CA SER A 74 36.58 9.90 0.78
C SER A 74 37.19 9.95 2.17
N LYS A 75 38.51 9.68 2.27
CA LYS A 75 39.24 9.50 3.54
C LYS A 75 39.06 10.64 4.56
N ASP A 76 38.70 11.84 4.10
CA ASP A 76 38.59 13.06 4.92
C ASP A 76 37.28 13.86 4.70
N ILE A 77 36.37 13.41 3.82
CA ILE A 77 35.12 14.14 3.52
C ILE A 77 33.95 13.15 3.31
N PHE A 78 32.85 13.37 4.03
CA PHE A 78 31.55 12.73 3.74
C PHE A 78 30.80 13.57 2.70
N ILE A 79 30.63 13.04 1.48
CA ILE A 79 29.79 13.68 0.45
C ILE A 79 28.47 12.91 0.36
N THR A 80 27.46 13.35 1.10
CA THR A 80 26.07 12.91 0.89
C THR A 80 25.50 13.58 -0.36
N ARG A 81 25.41 12.84 -1.47
CA ARG A 81 24.71 13.29 -2.69
C ARG A 81 23.21 12.99 -2.55
N ARG A 82 22.46 13.89 -1.91
CA ARG A 82 20.99 13.77 -1.75
C ARG A 82 20.23 13.71 -3.09
N ASP A 83 20.89 14.08 -4.18
CA ASP A 83 20.26 14.38 -5.47
C ASP A 83 20.49 13.28 -6.52
N LYS A 84 21.19 12.18 -6.17
CA LYS A 84 21.38 11.00 -7.02
C LYS A 84 20.78 9.77 -6.35
N GLY A 85 19.46 9.71 -6.38
CA GLY A 85 18.71 8.55 -5.92
C GLY A 85 17.45 8.34 -6.75
N SER A 86 17.08 7.08 -6.96
CA SER A 86 15.82 6.71 -7.62
C SER A 86 14.74 6.56 -6.56
N TYR A 87 13.64 7.30 -6.72
CA TYR A 87 12.42 7.14 -5.94
C TYR A 87 11.34 6.55 -6.85
N SER A 88 10.81 5.39 -6.48
CA SER A 88 9.69 4.76 -7.17
C SER A 88 8.57 4.49 -6.18
N ALA A 89 7.36 4.93 -6.53
CA ALA A 89 6.15 4.71 -5.78
C ALA A 89 5.10 4.02 -6.64
N VAL A 90 4.57 2.91 -6.14
CA VAL A 90 3.46 2.18 -6.78
C VAL A 90 2.31 2.06 -5.78
N TRP A 91 1.14 2.59 -6.14
CA TRP A 91 -0.07 2.48 -5.34
C TRP A 91 -0.70 1.09 -5.52
N GLN A 92 -1.02 0.44 -4.41
CA GLN A 92 -1.81 -0.79 -4.36
C GLN A 92 -3.23 -0.41 -3.95
N LEU A 93 -4.18 -0.61 -4.87
CA LEU A 93 -5.59 -0.33 -4.66
C LEU A 93 -6.32 -1.59 -4.15
N PRO A 94 -7.32 -1.43 -3.26
CA PRO A 94 -8.26 -2.51 -2.99
C PRO A 94 -9.05 -2.87 -4.26
N THR A 95 -9.31 -4.16 -4.47
CA THR A 95 -10.08 -4.64 -5.62
C THR A 95 -11.11 -5.66 -5.16
N ILE A 96 -12.33 -5.55 -5.68
CA ILE A 96 -13.40 -6.52 -5.44
C ILE A 96 -13.87 -7.04 -6.80
N GLN A 97 -13.76 -8.35 -7.00
CA GLN A 97 -14.33 -9.07 -8.15
C GLN A 97 -15.42 -10.00 -7.63
N TYR A 98 -16.60 -9.92 -8.25
CA TYR A 98 -17.78 -10.68 -7.86
C TYR A 98 -18.55 -11.10 -9.11
N GLY A 99 -19.18 -12.28 -9.07
CA GLY A 99 -19.98 -12.79 -10.19
C GLY A 99 -21.48 -12.51 -10.09
N GLY A 100 -21.96 -12.20 -8.89
CA GLY A 100 -23.37 -11.90 -8.59
C GLY A 100 -23.59 -10.45 -8.13
N GLU A 101 -24.22 -10.28 -6.98
CA GLU A 101 -24.46 -8.96 -6.36
C GLU A 101 -23.29 -8.56 -5.44
N LEU A 102 -22.87 -7.29 -5.52
CA LEU A 102 -22.06 -6.65 -4.49
C LEU A 102 -22.97 -5.81 -3.58
N LYS A 103 -23.02 -6.17 -2.30
CA LYS A 103 -23.74 -5.44 -1.25
C LYS A 103 -22.77 -4.87 -0.25
N VAL A 104 -22.82 -3.55 -0.04
CA VAL A 104 -22.02 -2.87 0.99
C VAL A 104 -22.96 -2.17 1.95
N ASN A 105 -23.08 -2.71 3.15
CA ASN A 105 -23.88 -2.16 4.24
C ASN A 105 -22.94 -1.45 5.20
N ALA A 106 -23.06 -0.14 5.32
CA ALA A 106 -22.24 0.65 6.24
C ALA A 106 -23.13 1.62 7.02
N ALA A 107 -23.22 1.42 8.34
CA ALA A 107 -24.06 2.25 9.21
C ALA A 107 -23.65 3.73 9.21
N GLN A 108 -22.36 4.02 9.02
CA GLN A 108 -21.81 5.38 8.99
C GLN A 108 -21.31 5.80 7.59
N GLY A 109 -21.59 4.99 6.55
CA GLY A 109 -21.23 5.31 5.17
C GLY A 109 -20.00 4.59 4.62
N ILE A 110 -19.80 4.73 3.31
CA ILE A 110 -18.71 4.11 2.55
C ILE A 110 -17.71 5.19 2.17
N GLU A 111 -16.45 5.00 2.49
CA GLU A 111 -15.37 5.95 2.21
C GLU A 111 -14.25 5.29 1.41
N GLN A 112 -13.64 6.06 0.50
CA GLN A 112 -12.40 5.68 -0.16
C GLN A 112 -11.31 6.68 0.24
N MET A 113 -10.18 6.18 0.73
CA MET A 113 -9.05 7.01 1.11
C MET A 113 -7.81 6.70 0.27
N LEU A 114 -7.34 7.73 -0.44
CA LEU A 114 -6.04 7.75 -1.10
C LEU A 114 -5.10 8.64 -0.29
N THR A 115 -4.19 8.05 0.48
CA THR A 115 -3.26 8.82 1.30
C THR A 115 -2.00 9.16 0.53
N VAL A 116 -1.99 10.24 -0.27
CA VAL A 116 -0.74 10.69 -0.92
C VAL A 116 0.14 11.44 0.10
N LYS A 117 1.25 10.84 0.54
CA LYS A 117 2.28 11.57 1.29
C LYS A 117 3.16 12.34 0.32
N LYS A 118 3.17 13.67 0.43
CA LYS A 118 4.07 14.55 -0.33
C LYS A 118 5.50 14.30 0.15
N ASP A 119 6.40 13.96 -0.76
CA ASP A 119 7.82 13.88 -0.47
C ASP A 119 8.33 15.31 -0.20
N LYS A 120 8.91 15.55 0.98
CA LYS A 120 9.52 16.84 1.32
C LYS A 120 10.87 16.90 0.60
N ARG A 121 10.86 17.44 -0.62
CA ARG A 121 12.08 17.87 -1.31
C ARG A 121 12.75 18.99 -0.53
#